data_AF-A0A527VU16-F1
#
_entry.id   AF-A0A527VU16-F1
#
_cell.length_a   1.000
_cell.length_b   1.000
_cell.length_c   1.000
_cell.angle_alpha   90.00
_cell.angle_beta   90.00
_cell.angle_gamma   90.00
#
_symmetry.space_group_name_H-M   'P 1'
#
loop_
_entity.id
_entity.type
_entity.pdbx_description
1 polymer ?
#
loop_
_entity_poly.entity_id
_entity_poly.type
_entity_poly.pdbx_seq_one_letter_code
_entity_poly.pdbx_strand_id
1 'polypeptide(L)' 'MADGSGRGREAVLTVENLSVDALTPEGARRVIDGISFALAPGETL' A
#
# COMPACT_ATOMS: atom_id res chain seq x y z
N MET A 1 -12.48 -28.19 -17.15
CA MET A 1 -11.35 -27.34 -17.56
C MET A 1 -11.83 -25.91 -17.38
N ALA A 2 -11.45 -25.09 -16.39
CA ALA A 2 -10.30 -25.06 -15.50
C ALA A 2 -10.73 -24.93 -14.01
N ASP A 3 -9.75 -25.16 -13.13
CA ASP A 3 -9.87 -25.50 -11.72
C ASP A 3 -10.48 -24.43 -10.80
N GLY A 4 -11.20 -24.90 -9.78
CA GLY A 4 -11.40 -24.15 -8.55
C GLY A 4 -10.15 -24.17 -7.69
N SER A 5 -9.54 -23.01 -7.44
CA SER A 5 -8.62 -22.76 -6.32
C SER A 5 -8.30 -21.26 -6.25
N GLY A 6 -8.86 -20.60 -5.25
CA GLY A 6 -8.55 -19.21 -4.96
C GLY A 6 -9.70 -18.52 -4.25
N ARG A 7 -10.10 -19.00 -3.07
CA ARG A 7 -10.70 -18.11 -2.08
C ARG A 7 -9.75 -16.92 -1.98
N GLY A 8 -10.24 -15.73 -2.30
CA GLY A 8 -9.44 -14.51 -2.48
C GLY A 8 -8.31 -14.45 -1.46
N ARG A 9 -7.09 -14.35 -1.95
CA ARG A 9 -5.91 -14.08 -1.13
C ARG A 9 -6.16 -12.73 -0.47
N GLU A 10 -6.70 -12.80 0.75
CA GLU A 10 -7.00 -11.64 1.58
C GLU A 10 -5.74 -10.80 1.68
N ALA A 11 -5.87 -9.49 1.44
CA ALA A 11 -4.72 -8.60 1.46
C ALA A 11 -4.05 -8.70 2.83
N VAL A 12 -2.75 -8.97 2.85
CA VAL A 12 -1.99 -9.07 4.10
C VAL A 12 -1.62 -7.70 4.65
N LEU A 13 -1.59 -6.70 3.78
CA LEU A 13 -1.42 -5.29 4.13
C LEU A 13 -2.37 -4.46 3.29
N THR A 14 -3.17 -3.63 3.96
CA THR A 14 -3.97 -2.59 3.31
C THR A 14 -3.57 -1.26 3.90
N VAL A 15 -3.22 -0.31 3.04
CA VAL A 15 -2.87 1.06 3.40
C VAL A 15 -3.83 1.99 2.68
N GLU A 16 -4.44 2.89 3.43
CA GLU A 16 -5.42 3.84 2.93
C GLU A 16 -4.98 5.27 3.26
N ASN A 17 -5.06 6.16 2.25
CA ASN A 17 -4.78 7.59 2.37
C ASN A 17 -3.44 7.93 3.07
N LEU A 18 -2.39 7.16 2.80
CA LEU A 18 -1.07 7.39 3.37
C LEU A 18 -0.52 8.74 2.92
N SER A 19 -0.25 9.60 3.88
CA SER A 19 0.43 10.87 3.67
C SER A 19 1.58 10.97 4.65
N VAL A 20 2.76 11.34 4.15
CA VAL A 20 3.98 11.49 4.96
C VAL A 20 4.57 12.84 4.67
N ASP A 21 4.79 13.60 5.75
CA ASP A 21 5.51 14.86 5.72
C ASP A 21 6.92 14.62 6.30
N ALA A 22 7.94 14.94 5.53
CA ALA A 22 9.32 14.90 5.96
C ALA A 22 9.74 16.29 6.49
N LEU A 23 10.39 16.32 7.65
CA LEU A 23 11.01 17.55 8.16
C LEU A 23 12.33 17.78 7.43
N THR A 24 12.42 18.85 6.65
CA THR A 24 13.65 19.32 6.02
C THR A 24 14.14 20.60 6.69
N PRO A 25 15.40 21.02 6.46
CA PRO A 25 15.90 22.30 6.97
C PRO A 25 15.06 23.51 6.51
N GLU A 26 14.42 23.43 5.35
CA GLU A 26 13.56 24.47 4.79
C GLU A 26 12.12 24.42 5.30
N GLY A 27 11.74 23.35 6.03
CA GLY A 27 10.42 23.16 6.62
C GLY A 27 9.85 21.76 6.43
N ALA A 28 8.62 21.55 6.89
CA ALA A 28 7.89 20.32 6.61
C ALA A 28 7.50 20.26 5.13
N ARG A 29 7.82 19.15 4.46
CA ARG A 29 7.47 18.91 3.06
C ARG A 29 6.74 17.60 2.91
N ARG A 30 5.62 17.61 2.19
CA ARG A 30 4.90 16.40 1.81
C ARG A 30 5.70 15.57 0.82
N VAL A 31 6.01 14.32 1.19
CA VAL A 31 6.77 13.36 0.38
C VAL A 31 5.92 12.20 -0.12
N ILE A 32 4.87 11.85 0.62
CA ILE A 32 3.83 10.91 0.20
C ILE A 32 2.50 11.63 0.40
N ASP A 33 1.61 11.59 -0.58
CA ASP A 33 0.32 12.29 -0.53
C ASP A 33 -0.82 11.37 -0.97
N GLY A 34 -1.68 11.00 -0.03
CA GLY A 34 -2.93 10.28 -0.27
C GLY A 34 -2.81 8.91 -0.96
N ILE A 35 -1.69 8.19 -0.81
CA ILE A 35 -1.50 6.91 -1.50
C ILE A 35 -2.29 5.80 -0.80
N SER A 36 -3.00 4.98 -1.57
CA SER A 36 -3.72 3.81 -1.08
C SER A 36 -3.35 2.58 -1.89
N PHE A 37 -3.04 1.47 -1.22
CA PHE A 37 -2.68 0.21 -1.86
C PHE A 37 -2.98 -0.99 -0.95
N ALA A 38 -3.07 -2.17 -1.55
CA ALA A 38 -3.20 -3.44 -0.85
C ALA A 38 -2.16 -4.42 -1.40
N LEU A 39 -1.52 -5.18 -0.52
CA LEU A 39 -0.56 -6.22 -0.88
C LEU A 39 -1.16 -7.60 -0.64
N ALA A 40 -1.09 -8.45 -1.66
CA ALA A 40 -1.36 -9.86 -1.52
C ALA A 40 -0.15 -10.61 -0.91
N PRO A 41 -0.36 -11.80 -0.31
CA PRO A 41 0.74 -12.66 0.09
C PRO A 41 1.71 -12.93 -1.08
N GLY A 42 3.00 -12.68 -0.86
CA GLY A 42 4.06 -12.91 -1.86
C GLY A 42 4.23 -11.80 -2.89
N GLU A 43 3.47 -10.70 -2.80
CA GLU A 43 3.60 -9.52 -3.65
C GLU A 43 4.62 -8.53 -3.04
N THR A 44 5.32 -7.77 -3.89
CA THR A 44 6.27 -6.72 -3.48
C THR A 44 5.88 -5.41 -4.16
N LEU A 45 5.89 -4.31 -3.39
CA LEU A 45 5.69 -2.94 -3.89
C LEU A 45 6.89 -2.45 -4.72
#